data_AF-T0SQV2-F1
#
_entry.id   AF-T0SQV2-F1
#
_cell.length_a   1.000
_cell.length_b   1.000
_cell.length_c   1.000
_cell.angle_alpha   90.00
_cell.angle_beta   90.00
_cell.angle_gamma   90.00
#
_symmetry.space_group_name_H-M   'P 1'
#
loop_
_entity.id
_entity.type
_entity.pdbx_description
1 polymer ?
#
loop_
_entity_poly.entity_id
_entity_poly.type
_entity_poly.pdbx_seq_one_letter_code
_entity_poly.pdbx_strand_id
1 'polypeptide(L)'
;MEQVESIIGKNIISSNVGIGEIVGITTLQDDGEEFYKVSFPKNKCINYFSVKNNTGYRVLATPKVINKAIIQFKTSFDHIEYATTQEKINMQKQMLKEVNVVKLAKSLSILNSEKTLHAQLSKPFNDSLSSFIDEIAFVLGVKHADAYLMLDLKVPAKKKA
;
A
#
# COMPACT_ATOMS: atom_id res chain seq x y z
N MET A 1 5.29 -23.12 17.23
CA MET A 1 4.05 -22.72 16.51
C MET A 1 3.45 -21.41 17.04
N GLU A 2 4.19 -20.54 17.72
CA GLU A 2 3.59 -19.40 18.48
C GLU A 2 3.46 -18.07 17.72
N GLN A 3 3.86 -17.96 16.45
CA GLN A 3 3.78 -16.67 15.72
C GLN A 3 2.48 -16.45 14.94
N VAL A 4 1.69 -17.51 14.74
CA VAL A 4 0.58 -17.50 13.77
C VAL A 4 -0.73 -16.99 14.37
N GLU A 5 -0.98 -17.19 15.67
CA GLU A 5 -2.21 -16.71 16.33
C GLU A 5 -2.25 -15.18 16.51
N SER A 6 -1.09 -14.52 16.56
CA SER A 6 -0.97 -13.07 16.80
C SER A 6 -1.41 -12.18 15.61
N ILE A 7 -1.71 -12.76 14.46
CA ILE A 7 -2.04 -12.00 13.24
C ILE A 7 -3.55 -11.89 12.96
N ILE A 8 -4.37 -12.74 13.57
CA ILE A 8 -5.84 -12.62 13.50
C ILE A 8 -6.28 -11.33 14.21
N GLY A 9 -7.23 -10.62 13.63
CA GLY A 9 -7.69 -9.30 14.06
C GLY A 9 -6.80 -8.14 13.58
N LYS A 10 -5.66 -8.42 12.93
CA LYS A 10 -4.86 -7.34 12.34
C LYS A 10 -5.50 -6.83 11.05
N ASN A 11 -5.51 -5.51 10.93
CA ASN A 11 -5.88 -4.84 9.70
C ASN A 11 -4.76 -4.96 8.67
N ILE A 12 -5.15 -5.16 7.43
CA ILE A 12 -4.27 -5.19 6.27
C ILE A 12 -4.79 -4.25 5.17
N ILE A 13 -3.93 -3.93 4.22
CA ILE A 13 -4.28 -3.22 3.00
C ILE A 13 -3.82 -4.00 1.78
N SER A 14 -4.66 -3.97 0.75
CA SER A 14 -4.33 -4.40 -0.60
C SER A 14 -4.60 -3.25 -1.56
N SER A 15 -3.66 -2.96 -2.46
CA SER A 15 -3.81 -1.88 -3.45
C SER A 15 -5.02 -2.08 -4.38
N ASN A 16 -5.52 -3.32 -4.53
CA ASN A 16 -6.66 -3.62 -5.40
C ASN A 16 -8.01 -3.62 -4.69
N VAL A 17 -8.03 -3.90 -3.38
CA VAL A 17 -9.28 -4.20 -2.63
C VAL A 17 -9.50 -3.19 -1.50
N GLY A 18 -8.46 -2.50 -1.04
CA GLY A 18 -8.50 -1.55 0.07
C GLY A 18 -8.13 -2.21 1.40
N ILE A 19 -8.70 -1.68 2.49
CA ILE A 19 -8.43 -2.14 3.85
C ILE A 19 -9.37 -3.28 4.23
N GLY A 20 -8.80 -4.31 4.85
CA GLY A 20 -9.51 -5.47 5.36
C GLY A 20 -8.91 -5.97 6.68
N GLU A 21 -9.50 -7.02 7.24
CA GLU A 21 -9.10 -7.61 8.51
C GLU A 21 -8.86 -9.10 8.36
N ILE A 22 -7.77 -9.61 8.92
CA ILE A 22 -7.50 -11.05 8.96
C ILE A 22 -8.44 -11.69 9.98
N VAL A 23 -9.40 -12.48 9.52
CA VAL A 23 -10.43 -13.11 10.35
C VAL A 23 -10.14 -14.58 10.67
N GLY A 24 -9.11 -15.15 10.06
CA GLY A 24 -8.71 -16.53 10.32
C GLY A 24 -7.63 -17.03 9.39
N ILE A 25 -7.23 -18.28 9.62
CA ILE A 25 -6.26 -19.01 8.82
C ILE A 25 -6.90 -20.34 8.47
N THR A 26 -6.78 -20.74 7.21
CA THR A 26 -7.34 -22.00 6.71
C THR A 26 -6.33 -22.70 5.84
N THR A 27 -6.39 -24.03 5.82
CA THR A 27 -5.83 -24.83 4.75
C THR A 27 -6.92 -25.08 3.70
N LEU A 28 -6.55 -25.12 2.42
CA LEU A 28 -7.50 -25.43 1.33
C LEU A 28 -7.52 -26.91 0.97
N GLN A 29 -6.52 -27.67 1.42
CA GLN A 29 -6.36 -29.11 1.24
C GLN A 29 -5.70 -29.69 2.51
N ASP A 30 -5.91 -30.99 2.78
CA ASP A 30 -5.20 -31.69 3.86
C ASP A 30 -3.69 -31.68 3.57
N ASP A 31 -2.88 -31.34 4.59
CA ASP A 31 -1.43 -31.06 4.48
C ASP A 31 -1.05 -29.94 3.47
N GLY A 32 -2.04 -29.14 3.06
CA GLY A 32 -1.87 -28.03 2.13
C GLY A 32 -1.27 -26.77 2.74
N GLU A 33 -0.98 -25.79 1.88
CA GLU A 33 -0.51 -24.48 2.31
C GLU A 33 -1.58 -23.73 3.13
N GLU A 34 -1.12 -22.97 4.12
CA GLU A 34 -1.96 -22.08 4.92
C GLU A 34 -2.26 -20.77 4.19
N PHE A 35 -3.52 -20.33 4.29
CA PHE A 35 -4.00 -19.09 3.72
C PHE A 35 -4.62 -18.21 4.81
N TYR A 36 -4.27 -16.92 4.79
CA TYR A 36 -5.00 -15.91 5.55
C TYR A 36 -6.36 -15.67 4.90
N LYS A 37 -7.42 -15.83 5.69
CA LYS A 37 -8.78 -15.42 5.34
C LYS A 37 -8.97 -13.97 5.75
N VAL A 38 -9.26 -13.09 4.79
CA VAL A 38 -9.42 -11.65 5.03
C VAL A 38 -10.79 -11.18 4.61
N SER A 39 -11.46 -10.48 5.53
CA SER A 39 -12.71 -9.79 5.27
C SER A 39 -12.44 -8.36 4.80
N PHE A 40 -13.09 -7.94 3.70
CA PHE A 40 -13.06 -6.56 3.21
C PHE A 40 -14.45 -5.95 3.34
N PRO A 41 -14.74 -5.23 4.46
CA PRO A 41 -16.09 -4.74 4.76
C PRO A 41 -16.66 -3.83 3.67
N LYS A 42 -15.82 -2.95 3.10
CA LYS A 42 -16.22 -2.00 2.06
C LYS A 42 -16.78 -2.69 0.80
N ASN A 43 -16.20 -3.82 0.43
CA ASN A 43 -16.56 -4.56 -0.78
C ASN A 43 -17.46 -5.78 -0.49
N LYS A 44 -17.75 -6.04 0.79
CA LYS A 44 -18.51 -7.21 1.25
C LYS A 44 -17.97 -8.53 0.70
N CYS A 45 -16.64 -8.67 0.61
CA CYS A 45 -15.98 -9.85 0.07
C CYS A 45 -14.97 -10.45 1.05
N ILE A 46 -14.66 -11.73 0.84
CA ILE A 46 -13.62 -12.45 1.55
C ILE A 46 -12.59 -12.89 0.53
N ASN A 47 -11.32 -12.55 0.78
CA ASN A 47 -10.21 -13.07 -0.01
C ASN A 47 -9.34 -13.98 0.83
N TYR A 48 -8.60 -14.84 0.13
CA TYR A 48 -7.61 -15.74 0.71
C TYR A 48 -6.26 -15.44 0.08
N PHE A 49 -5.21 -15.31 0.89
CA PHE A 49 -3.85 -15.22 0.37
C PHE A 49 -2.88 -16.07 1.18
N SER A 50 -1.86 -16.59 0.49
CA SER A 50 -0.90 -17.51 1.08
C SER A 50 -0.13 -16.85 2.22
N VAL A 51 0.06 -17.59 3.31
CA VAL A 51 0.91 -17.16 4.43
C VAL A 51 2.37 -17.02 3.98
N LYS A 52 2.82 -17.84 3.01
CA LYS A 52 4.18 -17.80 2.47
C LYS A 52 4.39 -16.72 1.42
N ASN A 53 3.32 -16.26 0.77
CA ASN A 53 3.36 -15.23 -0.27
C ASN A 53 2.32 -14.14 -0.02
N ASN A 54 2.76 -13.08 0.66
CA ASN A 54 1.96 -11.89 0.94
C ASN A 54 2.03 -10.81 -0.15
N THR A 55 2.47 -11.15 -1.37
CA THR A 55 2.60 -10.15 -2.45
C THR A 55 1.28 -9.44 -2.69
N GLY A 56 1.28 -8.11 -2.61
CA GLY A 56 0.08 -7.28 -2.80
C GLY A 56 -0.80 -7.11 -1.56
N TYR A 57 -0.36 -7.63 -0.41
CA TYR A 57 -1.01 -7.47 0.89
C TYR A 57 0.01 -6.97 1.92
N ARG A 58 -0.41 -6.02 2.75
CA ARG A 58 0.43 -5.46 3.82
C ARG A 58 -0.36 -5.31 5.10
N VAL A 59 0.20 -5.75 6.21
CA VAL A 59 -0.33 -5.41 7.54
C VAL A 59 -0.18 -3.91 7.76
N LEU A 60 -1.26 -3.25 8.19
CA LEU A 60 -1.25 -1.82 8.42
C LEU A 60 -0.18 -1.44 9.44
N ALA A 61 0.56 -0.39 9.15
CA ALA A 61 1.59 0.09 10.05
C ALA A 61 0.99 0.80 11.27
N THR A 62 1.78 0.93 12.34
CA THR A 62 1.36 1.70 13.51
C THR A 62 1.35 3.20 13.21
N PRO A 63 0.60 4.03 13.97
CA PRO A 63 0.61 5.49 13.80
C PRO A 63 2.01 6.11 13.79
N LYS A 64 2.91 5.60 14.64
CA LYS A 64 4.32 6.02 14.68
C LYS A 64 5.05 5.78 13.36
N VAL A 65 4.80 4.65 12.70
CA VAL A 65 5.42 4.31 11.42
C VAL A 65 4.79 5.10 10.27
N ILE A 66 3.48 5.34 10.31
CA ILE A 66 2.80 6.19 9.33
C ILE A 66 3.32 7.62 9.37
N ASN A 67 3.50 8.20 10.56
CA ASN A 67 4.10 9.53 10.68
C ASN A 67 5.52 9.59 10.09
N LYS A 68 6.32 8.54 10.25
CA LYS A 68 7.64 8.44 9.58
C LYS A 68 7.49 8.36 8.06
N ALA A 69 6.51 7.61 7.56
CA ALA A 69 6.25 7.49 6.13
C ALA A 69 5.79 8.82 5.52
N ILE A 70 4.97 9.60 6.22
CA ILE A 70 4.55 10.95 5.81
C ILE A 70 5.78 11.87 5.70
N ILE A 71 6.64 11.90 6.73
CA ILE A 71 7.90 12.67 6.68
C ILE A 71 8.75 12.21 5.49
N GLN A 72 8.90 10.90 5.30
CA GLN A 72 9.67 10.34 4.19
C GLN A 72 9.11 10.74 2.83
N PHE A 73 7.78 10.79 2.65
CA PHE A 73 7.15 11.21 1.40
C PHE A 73 7.47 12.68 1.07
N LYS A 74 7.48 13.55 2.08
CA LYS A 74 7.73 14.98 1.92
C LYS A 74 9.20 15.34 1.69
N THR A 75 10.11 14.43 2.00
CA THR A 75 11.55 14.63 1.76
C THR A 75 11.84 14.63 0.26
N SER A 76 12.65 15.59 -0.19
CA SER A 76 13.19 15.57 -1.56
C SER A 76 14.30 14.53 -1.67
N PHE A 77 14.26 13.72 -2.73
CA PHE A 77 15.29 12.73 -3.03
C PHE A 77 16.02 13.12 -4.31
N ASP A 78 17.31 12.80 -4.35
CA ASP A 78 18.12 12.98 -5.54
C ASP A 78 17.58 12.17 -6.72
N HIS A 79 17.85 12.69 -7.92
CA HIS A 79 17.48 12.02 -9.15
C HIS A 79 18.21 10.68 -9.26
N ILE A 80 17.46 9.62 -9.55
CA ILE A 80 18.03 8.30 -9.84
C ILE A 80 18.30 8.23 -11.34
N GLU A 81 19.56 8.03 -11.71
CA GLU A 81 19.93 7.78 -13.10
C GLU A 81 19.63 6.33 -13.49
N TYR A 82 19.13 6.14 -14.71
CA TYR A 82 18.82 4.85 -15.30
C TYR A 82 19.46 4.76 -16.68
N ALA A 83 19.97 3.59 -17.07
CA ALA A 83 20.61 3.44 -18.37
C ALA A 83 19.59 3.48 -19.51
N THR A 84 18.35 3.05 -19.26
CA THR A 84 17.26 3.09 -20.26
C THR A 84 15.91 3.46 -19.65
N THR A 85 15.00 3.97 -20.49
CA THR A 85 13.59 4.19 -20.11
C THR A 85 12.90 2.90 -19.66
N GLN A 86 13.21 1.77 -20.30
CA GLN A 86 12.60 0.49 -19.94
C GLN A 86 13.06 0.00 -18.57
N GLU A 87 14.36 0.15 -18.27
CA GLU A 87 14.92 -0.13 -16.95
C GLU A 87 14.26 0.75 -15.88
N LYS A 88 14.17 2.06 -16.12
CA LYS A 88 13.46 3.01 -15.25
C LYS A 88 12.05 2.52 -14.92
N ILE A 89 11.26 2.20 -15.95
CA ILE A 89 9.87 1.75 -15.78
C ILE A 89 9.80 0.47 -14.94
N ASN A 90 10.65 -0.52 -15.24
CA ASN A 90 10.64 -1.80 -14.54
C ASN A 90 11.05 -1.64 -13.07
N MET A 91 12.10 -0.87 -12.82
CA MET A 91 12.57 -0.58 -11.46
C MET A 91 11.51 0.16 -10.65
N GLN A 92 10.90 1.20 -11.22
CA GLN A 92 9.88 1.99 -10.53
C GLN A 92 8.59 1.18 -10.27
N LYS A 93 8.17 0.31 -11.20
CA LYS A 93 7.07 -0.65 -10.95
C LYS A 93 7.39 -1.58 -9.79
N GLN A 94 8.63 -2.04 -9.67
CA GLN A 94 9.03 -2.91 -8.58
C GLN A 94 9.07 -2.16 -7.24
N MET A 95 9.57 -0.92 -7.23
CA MET A 95 9.58 -0.05 -6.05
C MET A 95 8.18 0.26 -5.50
N LEU A 96 7.16 0.28 -6.36
CA LEU A 96 5.76 0.46 -5.98
C LEU A 96 5.12 -0.78 -5.35
N LYS A 97 5.75 -1.97 -5.45
CA LYS A 97 5.29 -3.21 -4.80
C LYS A 97 5.87 -3.41 -3.40
N GLU A 98 6.53 -2.38 -2.86
CA GLU A 98 7.23 -2.45 -1.58
C GLU A 98 6.26 -2.63 -0.40
N VAL A 99 6.53 -3.64 0.42
CA VAL A 99 5.72 -3.99 1.59
C VAL A 99 6.05 -3.06 2.76
N ASN A 100 7.24 -2.47 2.85
CA ASN A 100 7.51 -1.49 3.89
C ASN A 100 6.91 -0.12 3.53
N VAL A 101 5.95 0.39 4.32
CA VAL A 101 5.25 1.66 4.03
C VAL A 101 6.19 2.87 3.98
N VAL A 102 7.27 2.90 4.76
CA VAL A 102 8.24 4.01 4.73
C VAL A 102 9.04 3.98 3.43
N LYS A 103 9.46 2.79 2.99
CA LYS A 103 10.14 2.64 1.69
C LYS A 103 9.19 2.92 0.53
N LEU A 104 7.92 2.48 0.61
CA LEU A 104 6.90 2.83 -0.38
C LEU A 104 6.71 4.34 -0.46
N ALA A 105 6.62 5.03 0.68
CA ALA A 105 6.50 6.48 0.73
C ALA A 105 7.68 7.20 0.07
N LYS A 106 8.91 6.69 0.24
CA LYS A 106 10.09 7.15 -0.51
C LYS A 106 9.89 6.97 -2.02
N SER A 107 9.47 5.79 -2.47
CA SER A 107 9.24 5.50 -3.89
C SER A 107 8.17 6.41 -4.49
N LEU A 108 7.08 6.63 -3.76
CA LEU A 108 6.00 7.54 -4.17
C LEU A 108 6.49 9.00 -4.24
N SER A 109 7.34 9.43 -3.30
CA SER A 109 7.93 10.77 -3.33
C SER A 109 8.77 11.00 -4.59
N ILE A 110 9.68 10.06 -4.91
CA ILE A 110 10.52 10.13 -6.10
C ILE A 110 9.64 10.30 -7.35
N LEU A 111 8.62 9.46 -7.50
CA LEU A 111 7.71 9.52 -8.65
C LEU A 111 6.86 10.79 -8.68
N ASN A 112 6.39 11.26 -7.53
CA ASN A 112 5.59 12.47 -7.40
C ASN A 112 6.39 13.74 -7.72
N SER A 113 7.71 13.71 -7.55
CA SER A 113 8.61 14.81 -7.90
C SER A 113 8.91 14.92 -9.40
N GLU A 114 8.59 13.87 -10.19
CA GLU A 114 8.86 13.89 -11.63
C GLU A 114 7.91 14.86 -12.35
N LYS A 115 8.47 15.73 -13.21
CA LYS A 115 7.67 16.66 -14.03
C LYS A 115 6.66 15.95 -14.92
N THR A 116 7.06 14.79 -15.45
CA THR A 116 6.23 13.98 -16.35
C THR A 116 6.39 12.51 -15.99
N LEU A 117 5.33 11.93 -15.44
CA LEU A 117 5.28 10.49 -15.16
C LEU A 117 4.98 9.71 -16.45
N HIS A 118 5.77 8.68 -16.71
CA HIS A 118 5.56 7.82 -17.89
C HIS A 118 4.19 7.11 -17.83
N ALA A 119 3.48 7.00 -18.95
CA ALA A 119 2.12 6.46 -19.01
C ALA A 119 1.98 5.04 -18.40
N GLN A 120 3.01 4.19 -18.57
CA GLN A 120 3.04 2.85 -17.97
C GLN A 120 3.17 2.84 -16.44
N LEU A 121 3.50 3.97 -15.82
CA LEU A 121 3.63 4.14 -14.38
C LEU A 121 2.43 4.84 -13.76
N SER A 122 1.66 5.60 -14.56
CA SER A 122 0.53 6.39 -14.07
C SER A 122 -0.46 5.57 -13.24
N LYS A 123 -0.90 4.42 -13.76
CA LYS A 123 -1.85 3.55 -13.03
C LYS A 123 -1.21 2.94 -11.76
N PRO A 124 -0.08 2.22 -11.84
CA PRO A 124 0.58 1.69 -10.64
C PRO A 124 0.87 2.74 -9.56
N PHE A 125 1.30 3.94 -9.96
CA PHE A 125 1.55 5.06 -9.06
C PHE A 125 0.26 5.52 -8.38
N ASN A 126 -0.80 5.78 -9.15
CA ASN A 126 -2.08 6.25 -8.60
C ASN A 126 -2.71 5.21 -7.66
N ASP A 127 -2.67 3.92 -8.02
CA ASP A 127 -3.19 2.83 -7.18
C ASP A 127 -2.41 2.75 -5.86
N SER A 128 -1.07 2.86 -5.93
CA SER A 128 -0.20 2.83 -4.75
C SER A 128 -0.35 4.07 -3.87
N LEU A 129 -0.50 5.26 -4.48
CA LEU A 129 -0.74 6.52 -3.76
C LEU A 129 -2.11 6.50 -3.09
N SER A 130 -3.15 6.05 -3.79
CA SER A 130 -4.50 5.92 -3.21
C SER A 130 -4.49 4.97 -2.01
N SER A 131 -3.83 3.81 -2.13
CA SER A 131 -3.63 2.86 -1.04
C SER A 131 -2.88 3.48 0.14
N PHE A 132 -1.83 4.25 -0.12
CA PHE A 132 -1.09 4.95 0.94
C PHE A 132 -1.94 6.01 1.66
N ILE A 133 -2.76 6.78 0.93
CA ILE A 133 -3.72 7.74 1.51
C ILE A 133 -4.79 7.01 2.36
N ASP A 134 -5.34 5.89 1.86
CA ASP A 134 -6.29 5.06 2.61
C ASP A 134 -5.69 4.60 3.94
N GLU A 135 -4.43 4.13 3.91
CA GLU A 135 -3.71 3.69 5.12
C GLU A 135 -3.47 4.85 6.10
N ILE A 136 -3.06 6.03 5.63
CA ILE A 136 -2.91 7.22 6.50
C ILE A 136 -4.24 7.57 7.16
N ALA A 137 -5.31 7.69 6.36
CA ALA A 137 -6.63 8.07 6.84
C ALA A 137 -7.14 7.10 7.90
N PHE A 138 -7.00 5.80 7.66
CA PHE A 138 -7.45 4.76 8.58
C PHE A 138 -6.62 4.72 9.86
N VAL A 139 -5.29 4.66 9.75
CA VAL A 139 -4.40 4.46 10.91
C VAL A 139 -4.40 5.69 11.83
N LEU A 140 -4.50 6.89 11.27
CA LEU A 140 -4.53 8.13 12.05
C LEU A 140 -5.94 8.59 12.43
N GLY A 141 -6.99 7.93 11.94
CA GLY A 141 -8.39 8.31 12.21
C GLY A 141 -8.76 9.69 11.64
N VAL A 142 -8.20 10.05 10.48
CA VAL A 142 -8.44 11.34 9.82
C VAL A 142 -9.25 11.18 8.54
N LYS A 143 -9.83 12.28 8.03
CA LYS A 143 -10.55 12.21 6.76
C LYS A 143 -9.55 12.06 5.61
N HIS A 144 -10.03 11.47 4.51
CA HIS A 144 -9.25 11.32 3.28
C HIS A 144 -8.64 12.64 2.79
N ALA A 145 -9.42 13.72 2.83
CA ALA A 145 -8.94 15.05 2.47
C ALA A 145 -7.77 15.51 3.36
N ASP A 146 -7.81 15.23 4.66
CA ASP A 146 -6.76 15.60 5.60
C ASP A 146 -5.48 14.79 5.33
N ALA A 147 -5.61 13.51 4.97
CA ALA A 147 -4.48 12.68 4.57
C ALA A 147 -3.77 13.21 3.30
N TYR A 148 -4.51 13.72 2.32
CA TYR A 148 -3.90 14.43 1.16
C TYR A 148 -3.14 15.68 1.59
N LEU A 149 -3.73 16.49 2.47
CA LEU A 149 -3.10 17.71 2.97
C LEU A 149 -1.84 17.43 3.79
N MET A 150 -1.81 16.34 4.56
CA MET A 150 -0.60 15.90 5.28
C MET A 150 0.58 15.60 4.35
N LEU A 151 0.30 15.20 3.10
CA LEU A 151 1.30 14.94 2.06
C LEU A 151 1.59 16.15 1.16
N ASP A 152 1.03 17.33 1.46
CA ASP A 152 1.08 18.54 0.62
C ASP A 152 0.52 18.32 -0.80
N LEU A 153 -0.43 17.40 -0.95
CA LEU A 153 -1.06 17.06 -2.22
C LEU A 153 -2.40 17.78 -2.40
N LYS A 154 -2.78 18.01 -3.66
CA LYS A 154 -4.12 18.52 -3.99
C LYS A 154 -5.15 17.41 -3.81
N VAL A 155 -6.24 17.73 -3.10
CA VAL A 155 -7.38 16.82 -2.95
C VAL A 155 -8.04 16.63 -4.32
N PRO A 156 -8.22 15.38 -4.81
CA PRO A 156 -8.93 15.13 -6.05
C PRO A 156 -10.36 15.67 -5.99
N ALA A 157 -10.86 16.25 -7.08
CA ALA A 157 -12.26 16.64 -7.15
C ALA A 157 -13.16 15.41 -6.95
N LYS A 158 -14.19 15.53 -6.10
CA LYS A 158 -15.19 14.47 -5.94
C LYS A 158 -15.80 14.15 -7.31
N LYS A 159 -15.56 12.94 -7.83
CA LYS A 159 -16.39 12.42 -8.92
C LYS A 159 -17.80 12.32 -8.37
N LYS A 160 -18.74 13.07 -8.94
CA LYS A 160 -20.17 12.85 -8.71
C LYS A 160 -20.43 11.41 -9.19
N ALA A 161 -20.78 10.54 -8.25
CA ALA A 161 -21.28 9.20 -8.54
C ALA A 161 -22.67 9.30 -9.19
#